data_AF-A0A098EDM9-F1
#
_entry.id   AF-A0A098EDM9-F1
#
_cell.length_a   1.000
_cell.length_b   1.000
_cell.length_c   1.000
_cell.angle_alpha   90.00
_cell.angle_beta   90.00
_cell.angle_gamma   90.00
#
_symmetry.space_group_name_H-M   'P 1'
#
loop_
_entity.id
_entity.type
_entity.pdbx_description
1 polymer ?
#
loop_
_entity_poly.entity_id
_entity_poly.type
_entity_poly.pdbx_seq_one_letter_code
_entity_poly.pdbx_strand_id
1 'polypeptide(L)'
;MAHFYLLLNHYMFAPTINLKQIRACSPVVMTSASHAEDPRSESGQAHITKMKLPPGIKERKRYVIFKLVSEKDRQFSKEEILRGCLYAIHSFLGDKGMSDANVYLIDWNENFGLGILKTTHKTKDDAVVALSLLSAISETKISVIPLNTTGSIKKAKEIIRSLKSVEKAIRNKTEDKNKTEDKI
;
A
#
# COMPACT_ATOMS: atom_id res chain seq x y z
N MET A 1 27.38 -5.33 -28.93
CA MET A 1 26.60 -6.07 -27.91
C MET A 1 25.52 -5.16 -27.31
N ALA A 2 24.66 -4.62 -28.17
CA ALA A 2 23.66 -3.60 -27.83
C ALA A 2 22.32 -3.91 -28.51
N HIS A 3 22.00 -5.20 -28.68
CA HIS A 3 20.84 -5.68 -29.44
C HIS A 3 19.99 -6.71 -28.69
N PHE A 4 19.93 -6.64 -27.35
CA PHE A 4 19.11 -7.57 -26.55
C PHE A 4 18.24 -6.92 -25.45
N TYR A 5 18.29 -5.59 -25.28
CA TYR A 5 17.56 -4.88 -24.20
C TYR A 5 16.29 -4.15 -24.64
N LEU A 6 15.76 -4.42 -25.84
CA LEU A 6 14.54 -3.77 -26.36
C LEU A 6 13.27 -4.66 -26.35
N LEU A 7 13.28 -5.80 -25.64
CA LEU A 7 12.13 -6.73 -25.62
C LEU A 7 11.49 -6.96 -24.23
N LEU A 8 11.67 -6.06 -23.27
CA LEU A 8 10.97 -6.13 -21.97
C LEU A 8 10.20 -4.86 -21.60
N ASN A 9 9.90 -4.00 -22.58
CA ASN A 9 9.10 -2.77 -22.39
C ASN A 9 7.67 -2.86 -22.95
N HIS A 10 7.14 -4.07 -23.17
CA HIS A 10 5.83 -4.23 -23.84
C HIS A 10 4.87 -5.24 -23.17
N TYR A 11 4.92 -5.40 -21.84
CA TYR A 11 3.95 -6.24 -21.12
C TYR A 11 3.50 -5.61 -19.80
N MET A 12 2.82 -4.46 -19.87
CA MET A 12 1.94 -3.97 -18.80
C MET A 12 0.98 -2.91 -19.36
N PHE A 13 0.21 -3.29 -20.37
CA PHE A 13 -0.95 -2.53 -20.83
C PHE A 13 -2.17 -3.46 -20.75
N ALA A 14 -2.92 -3.35 -19.65
CA ALA A 14 -4.15 -4.10 -19.46
C ALA A 14 -5.27 -3.50 -20.36
N PRO A 15 -5.97 -4.29 -21.19
CA PRO A 15 -7.12 -3.81 -21.92
C PRO A 15 -8.35 -3.71 -21.01
N THR A 16 -9.01 -2.56 -21.11
CA THR A 16 -10.36 -2.29 -20.62
C THR A 16 -11.37 -3.25 -21.26
N ILE A 17 -12.00 -4.10 -20.46
CA ILE A 17 -13.04 -5.01 -20.92
C ILE A 17 -14.34 -4.21 -21.09
N ASN A 18 -14.79 -4.08 -22.35
CA ASN A 18 -16.07 -3.49 -22.74
C ASN A 18 -17.16 -4.57 -22.73
N LEU A 19 -18.10 -4.48 -21.79
CA LEU A 19 -19.15 -5.47 -21.51
C LEU A 19 -20.39 -5.28 -22.43
N LYS A 20 -20.19 -5.28 -23.75
CA LYS A 20 -21.28 -5.15 -24.74
C LYS A 20 -21.22 -6.18 -25.86
N GLN A 21 -21.02 -7.47 -25.57
CA GLN A 21 -21.31 -8.50 -26.58
C GLN A 21 -21.46 -9.91 -26.02
N ILE A 22 -22.57 -10.16 -25.32
CA ILE A 22 -23.14 -11.52 -25.26
C ILE A 22 -24.64 -11.38 -25.53
N ARG A 23 -25.00 -11.52 -26.80
CA ARG A 23 -26.36 -11.85 -27.25
C ARG A 23 -26.30 -13.24 -27.87
N ALA A 24 -27.43 -13.93 -27.78
CA ALA A 24 -27.83 -15.16 -28.49
C ALA A 24 -27.63 -16.49 -27.74
N CYS A 25 -28.65 -16.85 -26.95
CA CYS A 25 -29.28 -18.18 -27.07
C CYS A 25 -30.81 -17.99 -26.95
N SER A 26 -31.52 -18.73 -27.80
CA SER A 26 -32.84 -18.47 -28.38
C SER A 26 -34.06 -18.81 -27.49
N PRO A 27 -35.31 -18.48 -27.90
CA PRO A 27 -36.50 -18.44 -27.05
C PRO A 27 -37.23 -19.80 -27.03
N VAL A 28 -37.78 -20.18 -25.88
CA VAL A 28 -38.70 -21.32 -25.78
C VAL A 28 -39.83 -20.99 -24.78
N VAL A 29 -41.00 -20.75 -25.38
CA VAL A 29 -42.36 -21.11 -24.93
C VAL A 29 -42.92 -20.44 -23.67
N MET A 30 -43.98 -19.66 -23.92
CA MET A 30 -44.95 -19.22 -22.92
C MET A 30 -45.89 -20.38 -22.57
N THR A 31 -46.07 -20.65 -21.28
CA THR A 31 -47.27 -21.30 -20.75
C THR A 31 -47.82 -20.41 -19.64
N SER A 32 -49.10 -20.06 -19.78
CA SER A 32 -49.93 -19.35 -18.83
C SER A 32 -50.21 -20.21 -17.61
N ALA A 33 -49.89 -19.72 -16.42
CA ALA A 33 -50.45 -20.19 -15.16
C ALA A 33 -50.81 -18.98 -14.29
N SER A 34 -52.04 -19.04 -13.82
CA SER A 34 -52.81 -18.09 -13.02
C SER A 34 -52.21 -17.75 -11.66
N HIS A 35 -52.41 -16.49 -11.24
CA HIS A 35 -52.66 -16.05 -9.86
C HIS A 35 -51.70 -16.55 -8.76
N ALA A 36 -50.61 -15.80 -8.59
CA ALA A 36 -50.11 -15.45 -7.27
C ALA A 36 -49.54 -14.03 -7.38
N GLU A 37 -50.29 -13.04 -6.90
CA GLU A 37 -49.74 -11.70 -6.61
C GLU A 37 -48.60 -11.90 -5.60
N ASP A 38 -47.36 -11.80 -6.07
CA ASP A 38 -46.16 -11.86 -5.26
C ASP A 38 -46.04 -10.52 -4.50
N PRO A 39 -45.99 -10.52 -3.15
CA PRO A 39 -45.93 -9.30 -2.34
C PRO A 39 -44.50 -8.69 -2.35
N ARG A 40 -43.93 -8.51 -3.54
CA ARG A 40 -42.65 -7.82 -3.77
C ARG A 40 -42.82 -6.34 -4.11
N SER A 41 -43.93 -5.73 -3.73
CA SER A 41 -44.07 -4.27 -3.67
C SER A 41 -43.99 -3.80 -2.22
N GLU A 42 -42.81 -3.34 -1.80
CA GLU A 42 -42.59 -2.02 -1.17
C GLU A 42 -41.20 -1.90 -0.50
N SER A 43 -40.35 -1.08 -1.12
CA SER A 43 -39.57 -0.02 -0.46
C SER A 43 -38.69 -0.33 0.77
N GLY A 44 -37.98 -1.46 0.80
CA GLY A 44 -36.84 -1.62 1.71
C GLY A 44 -35.53 -1.22 1.05
N GLN A 45 -34.96 -0.05 1.35
CA GLN A 45 -33.56 0.24 1.01
C GLN A 45 -32.70 -0.87 1.63
N ALA A 46 -32.19 -1.79 0.81
CA ALA A 46 -31.27 -2.81 1.26
C ALA A 46 -30.01 -2.11 1.78
N HIS A 47 -29.93 -1.95 3.11
CA HIS A 47 -28.72 -1.56 3.79
C HIS A 47 -27.68 -2.63 3.41
N ILE A 48 -26.78 -2.33 2.47
CA ILE A 48 -25.63 -3.21 2.16
C ILE A 48 -24.78 -3.22 3.43
N THR A 49 -25.16 -4.10 4.34
CA THR A 49 -24.51 -4.24 5.63
C THR A 49 -23.22 -4.95 5.33
N LYS A 50 -22.12 -4.21 5.42
CA LYS A 50 -20.75 -4.70 5.22
C LYS A 50 -20.54 -5.96 6.07
N MET A 51 -20.65 -7.13 5.46
CA MET A 51 -20.42 -8.40 6.14
C MET A 51 -18.98 -8.41 6.66
N LYS A 52 -18.82 -8.35 7.97
CA LYS A 52 -17.51 -8.47 8.63
C LYS A 52 -17.21 -9.96 8.81
N LEU A 53 -16.03 -10.37 8.37
CA LEU A 53 -15.52 -11.70 8.67
C LEU A 53 -15.39 -11.89 10.20
N PRO A 54 -15.72 -13.08 10.72
CA PRO A 54 -15.55 -13.39 12.12
C PRO A 54 -14.07 -13.32 12.52
N PRO A 55 -13.76 -13.01 13.79
CA PRO A 55 -12.40 -12.73 14.23
C PRO A 55 -11.42 -13.91 14.09
N GLY A 56 -11.93 -15.16 14.07
CA GLY A 56 -11.10 -16.35 13.90
C GLY A 56 -10.58 -16.56 12.47
N ILE A 57 -11.39 -16.21 11.45
CA ILE A 57 -11.04 -16.36 10.03
C ILE A 57 -10.34 -15.10 9.52
N LYS A 58 -10.61 -13.95 10.15
CA LYS A 58 -10.05 -12.67 9.75
C LYS A 58 -8.54 -12.65 9.90
N GLU A 59 -7.86 -12.29 8.81
CA GLU A 59 -6.42 -12.11 8.81
C GLU A 59 -5.97 -11.04 9.82
N ARG A 60 -5.02 -11.43 10.69
CA ARG A 60 -4.44 -10.55 11.71
C ARG A 60 -3.38 -9.66 11.08
N LYS A 61 -3.61 -8.35 11.19
CA LYS A 61 -2.77 -7.29 10.60
C LYS A 61 -1.66 -6.85 11.55
N ARG A 62 -0.57 -6.36 10.98
CA ARG A 62 0.52 -5.62 11.62
C ARG A 62 0.84 -4.38 10.83
N TYR A 63 1.38 -3.39 11.51
CA TYR A 63 1.74 -2.09 10.96
C TYR A 63 3.21 -1.83 11.25
N VAL A 64 4.02 -1.78 10.21
CA VAL A 64 5.45 -1.45 10.26
C VAL A 64 5.58 0.05 10.02
N ILE A 65 6.24 0.73 10.93
CA ILE A 65 6.56 2.15 10.82
C ILE A 65 8.01 2.22 10.37
N PHE A 66 8.27 2.98 9.32
CA PHE A 66 9.62 3.09 8.75
C PHE A 66 9.96 4.54 8.43
N LYS A 67 11.25 4.83 8.41
CA LYS A 67 11.84 6.08 7.93
C LYS A 67 12.62 5.81 6.65
N LEU A 68 12.48 6.69 5.67
CA LEU A 68 13.29 6.73 4.48
C LEU A 68 14.36 7.80 4.65
N VAL A 69 15.61 7.43 4.41
CA VAL A 69 16.73 8.37 4.29
C VAL A 69 17.25 8.26 2.86
N SER A 70 17.44 9.41 2.21
CA SER A 70 17.92 9.51 0.84
C SER A 70 19.22 10.30 0.82
N GLU A 71 20.15 9.92 -0.05
CA GLU A 71 21.42 10.64 -0.23
C GLU A 71 21.21 12.02 -0.88
N LYS A 72 20.18 12.13 -1.73
CA LYS A 72 19.76 13.40 -2.33
C LYS A 72 18.53 13.94 -1.58
N ASP A 73 18.40 15.26 -1.45
CA ASP A 73 17.22 15.96 -0.92
C ASP A 73 16.01 15.89 -1.86
N ARG A 74 15.76 14.71 -2.44
CA ARG A 74 14.62 14.41 -3.28
C ARG A 74 13.46 13.94 -2.42
N GLN A 75 12.30 14.53 -2.66
CA GLN A 75 11.04 14.05 -2.14
C GLN A 75 10.53 12.92 -3.03
N PHE A 76 10.00 11.87 -2.41
CA PHE A 76 9.44 10.71 -3.11
C PHE A 76 7.94 10.72 -3.00
N SER A 77 7.25 10.49 -4.11
CA SER A 77 5.79 10.39 -4.07
C SER A 77 5.34 9.12 -3.35
N LYS A 78 4.09 9.12 -2.87
CA LYS A 78 3.49 7.94 -2.26
C LYS A 78 3.54 6.70 -3.17
N GLU A 79 3.33 6.88 -4.47
CA GLU A 79 3.33 5.81 -5.47
C GLU A 79 4.73 5.24 -5.68
N GLU A 80 5.76 6.09 -5.72
CA GLU A 80 7.15 5.66 -5.85
C GLU A 80 7.57 4.80 -4.66
N ILE A 81 7.26 5.24 -3.43
CA ILE A 81 7.56 4.48 -2.22
C ILE A 81 6.76 3.19 -2.16
N LEU A 82 5.48 3.21 -2.52
CA LEU A 82 4.68 2.00 -2.60
C LEU A 82 5.33 0.99 -3.56
N ARG A 83 5.70 1.41 -4.77
CA ARG A 83 6.36 0.54 -5.76
C ARG A 83 7.69 0.00 -5.23
N GLY A 84 8.53 0.85 -4.63
CA GLY A 84 9.80 0.44 -4.04
C GLY A 84 9.64 -0.60 -2.93
N CYS A 85 8.70 -0.37 -2.01
CA CYS A 85 8.39 -1.33 -0.93
C CYS A 85 7.84 -2.65 -1.48
N LEU A 86 6.91 -2.61 -2.45
CA LEU A 86 6.37 -3.82 -3.07
C LEU A 86 7.46 -4.60 -3.80
N TYR A 87 8.34 -3.92 -4.54
CA TYR A 87 9.48 -4.53 -5.22
C TYR A 87 10.44 -5.19 -4.23
N ALA A 88 10.80 -4.52 -3.15
CA ALA A 88 11.70 -5.08 -2.13
C ALA A 88 11.13 -6.36 -1.51
N ILE A 89 9.85 -6.33 -1.14
CA ILE A 89 9.19 -7.46 -0.50
C ILE A 89 9.00 -8.60 -1.50
N HIS A 90 8.58 -8.31 -2.73
CA HIS A 90 8.43 -9.31 -3.79
C HIS A 90 9.77 -9.96 -4.14
N SER A 91 10.85 -9.19 -4.24
CA SER A 91 12.20 -9.71 -4.54
C SER A 91 12.72 -10.63 -3.43
N PHE A 92 12.35 -10.37 -2.17
CA PHE A 92 12.78 -11.16 -1.03
C PHE A 92 11.91 -12.42 -0.79
N LEU A 93 10.58 -12.28 -0.92
CA LEU A 93 9.61 -13.32 -0.57
C LEU A 93 9.11 -14.15 -1.78
N GLY A 94 9.31 -13.67 -3.00
CA GLY A 94 8.73 -14.22 -4.21
C GLY A 94 7.20 -14.04 -4.30
N ASP A 95 6.60 -14.63 -5.33
CA ASP A 95 5.17 -14.47 -5.63
C ASP A 95 4.26 -14.98 -4.51
N LYS A 96 4.57 -16.18 -3.97
CA LYS A 96 3.78 -16.79 -2.91
C LYS A 96 3.83 -15.94 -1.64
N GLY A 97 5.02 -15.58 -1.18
CA GLY A 97 5.16 -14.82 0.05
C GLY A 97 4.62 -13.39 -0.07
N MET A 98 4.67 -12.80 -1.28
CA MET A 98 4.02 -11.52 -1.56
C MET A 98 2.50 -11.59 -1.38
N SER A 99 1.87 -12.67 -1.83
CA SER A 99 0.44 -12.92 -1.61
C SER A 99 0.11 -13.06 -0.11
N ASP A 100 0.91 -13.86 0.61
CA ASP A 100 0.74 -14.11 2.04
C ASP A 100 0.98 -12.83 2.89
N ALA A 101 1.82 -11.91 2.41
CA ALA A 101 2.18 -10.71 3.16
C ALA A 101 1.12 -9.61 3.16
N ASN A 102 0.22 -9.59 2.16
CA ASN A 102 -0.90 -8.65 2.05
C ASN A 102 -0.49 -7.18 2.35
N VAL A 103 0.56 -6.75 1.65
CA VAL A 103 1.27 -5.48 1.89
C VAL A 103 0.45 -4.30 1.38
N TYR A 104 0.37 -3.22 2.16
CA TYR A 104 -0.29 -1.99 1.72
C TYR A 104 0.26 -0.74 2.41
N LEU A 105 0.60 0.31 1.66
CA LEU A 105 1.05 1.58 2.23
C LEU A 105 -0.15 2.40 2.70
N ILE A 106 -0.27 2.58 4.02
CA ILE A 106 -1.41 3.27 4.63
C ILE A 106 -1.23 4.78 4.58
N ASP A 107 -0.06 5.23 4.99
CA ASP A 107 0.26 6.63 5.16
C ASP A 107 1.72 6.87 4.79
N TRP A 108 1.97 8.02 4.17
CA TRP A 108 3.29 8.45 3.74
C TRP A 108 3.41 9.95 3.96
N ASN A 109 4.50 10.36 4.58
CA ASN A 109 4.81 11.76 4.80
C ASN A 109 6.11 12.12 4.09
N GLU A 110 5.98 12.84 2.98
CA GLU A 110 7.08 13.25 2.10
C GLU A 110 8.07 14.17 2.82
N ASN A 111 7.56 15.09 3.65
CA ASN A 111 8.38 16.08 4.33
C ASN A 111 9.33 15.45 5.36
N PHE A 112 8.91 14.39 6.04
CA PHE A 112 9.67 13.73 7.11
C PHE A 112 10.24 12.36 6.70
N GLY A 113 9.89 11.86 5.51
CA GLY A 113 10.27 10.52 5.06
C GLY A 113 9.68 9.41 5.92
N LEU A 114 8.51 9.60 6.55
CA LEU A 114 7.92 8.63 7.48
C LEU A 114 6.71 7.93 6.85
N GLY A 115 6.68 6.60 6.96
CA GLY A 115 5.62 5.78 6.38
C GLY A 115 5.05 4.72 7.33
N ILE A 116 3.81 4.30 7.05
CA ILE A 116 3.16 3.14 7.69
C ILE A 116 2.84 2.09 6.63
N LEU A 117 3.47 0.93 6.75
CA LEU A 117 3.20 -0.23 5.93
C LEU A 117 2.32 -1.23 6.68
N LYS A 118 1.21 -1.64 6.09
CA LYS A 118 0.42 -2.79 6.53
C LYS A 118 1.10 -4.06 6.06
N THR A 119 1.15 -5.05 6.94
CA THR A 119 1.54 -6.43 6.62
C THR A 119 0.71 -7.41 7.46
N THR A 120 0.85 -8.70 7.20
CA THR A 120 0.25 -9.76 8.02
C THR A 120 1.16 -10.08 9.20
N HIS A 121 0.59 -10.58 10.31
CA HIS A 121 1.38 -10.93 11.50
C HIS A 121 2.42 -12.04 11.28
N LYS A 122 2.24 -12.88 10.25
CA LYS A 122 3.14 -14.00 9.92
C LYS A 122 4.41 -13.53 9.23
N THR A 123 4.29 -12.56 8.32
CA THR A 123 5.35 -12.06 7.44
C THR A 123 5.90 -10.71 7.90
N LYS A 124 5.65 -10.32 9.16
CA LYS A 124 6.04 -9.01 9.67
C LYS A 124 7.56 -8.85 9.72
N ASP A 125 8.26 -9.92 10.10
CA ASP A 125 9.70 -9.92 10.29
C ASP A 125 10.40 -9.97 8.92
N ASP A 126 9.86 -10.77 7.99
CA ASP A 126 10.32 -10.78 6.60
C ASP A 126 10.14 -9.42 5.92
N ALA A 127 9.02 -8.74 6.16
CA ALA A 127 8.79 -7.40 5.62
C ALA A 127 9.81 -6.38 6.18
N VAL A 128 10.19 -6.49 7.46
CA VAL A 128 11.23 -5.64 8.07
C VAL A 128 12.57 -5.90 7.38
N VAL A 129 12.96 -7.16 7.20
CA VAL A 129 14.21 -7.53 6.52
C VAL A 129 14.20 -7.03 5.07
N ALA A 130 13.15 -7.31 4.32
CA ALA A 130 13.02 -6.90 2.92
C ALA A 130 13.12 -5.37 2.75
N LEU A 131 12.48 -4.60 3.64
CA LEU A 131 12.59 -3.14 3.63
C LEU A 131 14.03 -2.69 3.90
N SER A 132 14.72 -3.28 4.88
CA SER A 132 16.12 -2.94 5.18
C SER A 132 17.09 -3.24 4.04
N LEU A 133 16.76 -4.17 3.14
CA LEU A 133 17.57 -4.48 1.95
C LEU A 133 17.35 -3.51 0.79
N LEU A 134 16.33 -2.64 0.85
CA LEU A 134 16.05 -1.69 -0.22
C LEU A 134 17.08 -0.56 -0.24
N SER A 135 17.92 -0.55 -1.27
CA SER A 135 19.06 0.36 -1.41
C SER A 135 18.88 1.47 -2.46
N ALA A 136 17.92 1.36 -3.37
CA ALA A 136 17.68 2.35 -4.42
C ALA A 136 16.23 2.38 -4.91
N ILE A 137 15.74 3.58 -5.25
CA ILE A 137 14.49 3.81 -5.98
C ILE A 137 14.75 4.82 -7.10
N SER A 138 14.38 4.47 -8.34
CA SER A 138 14.42 5.37 -9.50
C SER A 138 15.73 6.17 -9.59
N GLU A 139 16.87 5.47 -9.50
CA GLU A 139 18.25 5.98 -9.56
C GLU A 139 18.78 6.73 -8.32
N THR A 140 17.95 6.99 -7.31
CA THR A 140 18.40 7.57 -6.06
C THR A 140 18.75 6.48 -5.05
N LYS A 141 19.95 6.55 -4.45
CA LYS A 141 20.32 5.69 -3.33
C LYS A 141 19.54 6.08 -2.09
N ILE A 142 18.93 5.09 -1.47
CA ILE A 142 18.09 5.26 -0.29
C ILE A 142 18.42 4.19 0.75
N SER A 143 18.05 4.46 1.99
CA SER A 143 18.06 3.48 3.07
C SER A 143 16.72 3.55 3.79
N VAL A 144 16.02 2.42 3.85
CA VAL A 144 14.79 2.29 4.63
C VAL A 144 15.14 1.74 6.00
N ILE A 145 14.78 2.48 7.04
CA ILE A 145 15.02 2.16 8.44
C ILE A 145 13.68 1.81 9.10
N PRO A 146 13.39 0.53 9.34
CA PRO A 146 12.23 0.12 10.14
C PRO A 146 12.41 0.63 11.58
N LEU A 147 11.44 1.39 12.09
CA LEU A 147 11.50 1.98 13.42
C LEU A 147 10.79 1.12 14.46
N ASN A 148 9.56 0.69 14.15
CA ASN A 148 8.70 0.00 15.09
C ASN A 148 7.63 -0.82 14.38
N THR A 149 7.10 -1.82 15.07
CA THR A 149 5.95 -2.61 14.60
C THR A 149 4.81 -2.57 15.61
N THR A 150 3.57 -2.48 15.15
CA THR A 150 2.39 -2.42 16.02
C THR A 150 1.25 -3.30 15.51
N GLY A 151 0.37 -3.71 16.42
CA GLY A 151 -0.88 -4.42 16.08
C GLY A 151 -2.08 -3.50 15.79
N SER A 152 -1.96 -2.19 16.05
CA SER A 152 -3.07 -1.24 15.95
C SER A 152 -2.67 0.00 15.15
N ILE A 153 -3.50 0.34 14.16
CA ILE A 153 -3.31 1.54 13.34
C ILE A 153 -3.33 2.83 14.17
N LYS A 154 -4.09 2.85 15.28
CA LYS A 154 -4.17 4.01 16.17
C LYS A 154 -2.80 4.27 16.82
N LYS A 155 -2.20 3.21 17.39
CA LYS A 155 -0.86 3.28 17.98
C LYS A 155 0.19 3.65 16.93
N ALA A 156 0.10 3.11 15.71
CA ALA A 156 1.03 3.46 14.64
C ALA A 156 0.99 4.96 14.30
N LYS A 157 -0.21 5.55 14.20
CA LYS A 157 -0.38 6.99 13.93
C LYS A 157 0.11 7.86 15.09
N GLU A 158 -0.08 7.42 16.32
CA GLU A 158 0.43 8.10 17.52
C GLU A 158 1.95 8.18 17.53
N ILE A 159 2.63 7.06 17.25
CA ILE A 159 4.09 6.99 17.13
C ILE A 159 4.59 7.90 16.00
N ILE A 160 3.92 7.92 14.84
CA ILE A 160 4.31 8.86 13.78
C ILE A 160 4.16 10.32 14.23
N ARG A 161 3.10 10.65 14.96
CA ARG A 161 2.90 12.02 15.46
C ARG A 161 4.02 12.43 16.42
N SER A 162 4.43 11.55 17.35
CA SER A 162 5.54 11.86 18.25
C SER A 162 6.86 12.01 17.49
N LEU A 163 7.15 11.15 16.51
CA LEU A 163 8.33 11.25 15.67
C LEU A 163 8.39 12.55 14.85
N LYS A 164 7.26 13.00 14.31
CA LYS A 164 7.17 14.29 13.59
C LYS A 164 7.56 15.47 14.48
N SER A 165 7.13 15.48 15.74
CA SER A 165 7.50 16.55 16.69
C SER A 165 9.01 16.57 16.96
N VAL A 166 9.63 15.40 17.09
CA VAL A 166 11.07 15.26 17.30
C VAL A 166 11.85 15.74 16.06
N GLU A 167 11.47 15.28 14.87
CA GLU A 167 12.10 15.70 13.61
C GLU A 167 12.00 17.20 13.37
N LYS A 168 10.86 17.82 13.70
CA LYS A 168 10.68 19.27 13.59
C LYS A 168 11.62 20.02 14.54
N ALA A 169 11.78 19.55 15.77
CA ALA A 169 12.71 20.15 16.73
C ALA A 169 14.18 20.02 16.29
N ILE A 170 14.54 18.93 15.60
CA ILE A 170 15.89 18.74 15.06
C ILE A 170 16.17 19.75 13.94
N ARG A 171 15.24 19.94 12.99
CA ARG A 171 15.41 20.91 11.89
C ARG A 171 15.60 22.33 12.37
N ASN A 172 14.75 22.78 13.29
CA ASN A 172 14.85 24.14 13.83
C ASN A 172 16.23 24.38 14.48
N LYS A 173 16.77 23.40 15.22
CA LYS A 173 18.11 23.50 15.81
C LYS A 173 19.22 23.59 14.76
N THR A 174 19.06 22.95 13.61
CA THR A 174 20.03 23.04 12.51
C THR A 174 20.00 24.43 11.86
N GLU A 175 18.81 25.00 11.68
CA GLU A 175 18.63 26.35 11.12
C GLU A 175 19.23 27.44 12.03
N ASP A 176 19.06 27.31 13.35
CA ASP A 176 19.62 28.25 14.34
C ASP A 176 21.16 28.26 14.34
N LYS A 177 21.79 27.10 14.11
CA LYS A 177 23.25 26.96 14.03
C LYS A 177 23.82 27.64 12.78
N ASN A 178 23.23 27.37 11.62
CA ASN A 178 23.70 27.95 10.36
C ASN A 178 23.68 29.49 10.38
N LYS A 179 22.66 30.09 11.02
CA LYS A 179 22.55 31.56 11.16
C LYS A 179 23.60 32.19 12.10
N THR A 180 24.23 31.38 12.94
CA THR A 180 25.28 31.82 13.87
C THR A 180 26.66 31.75 13.20
N GLU A 181 26.86 30.80 12.29
CA GLU A 181 28.11 30.62 11.53
C GLU A 181 28.26 31.66 10.39
N ASP A 182 27.16 32.10 9.76
CA ASP A 182 27.18 33.15 8.71
C ASP A 182 27.50 34.58 9.24
N LYS A 183 27.68 34.75 10.55
CA LYS A 183 27.96 36.05 11.20
C LYS A 183 29.40 36.23 11.69
N ILE A 184 30.28 35.26 11.42
CA ILE A 184 31.71 35.29 11.81
C ILE A 184 32.57 35.59 10.59
#